data_AF-A0A956J0A3-F1
#
_entry.id   AF-A0A956J0A3-F1
#
_cell.length_a   1.000
_cell.length_b   1.000
_cell.length_c   1.000
_cell.angle_alpha   90.00
_cell.angle_beta   90.00
_cell.angle_gamma   90.00
#
_symmetry.space_group_name_H-M   'P 1'
#
loop_
_entity.id
_entity.type
_entity.pdbx_description
1 polymer ?
#
loop_
_entity_poly.entity_id
_entity_poly.type
_entity_poly.pdbx_seq_one_letter_code
_entity_poly.pdbx_strand_id
1 'polypeptide(L)'
;AVIERTPKRSAVRRAEGGVLSVTNDYRALPDGAENSPSLIAQTSCARFDRIRELLREPATDYDTCLHYLEDPGVRMDMTMQQMVFYARSGEYRVRTQSDLTD
;
A
#
# COMPACT_ATOMS: atom_id res chain seq x y z
N ALA A 1 2.59 8.29 9.68
CA ALA A 1 2.98 7.09 10.48
C ALA A 1 1.92 6.02 10.25
N VAL A 2 2.26 4.75 10.42
CA VAL A 2 1.29 3.64 10.37
C VAL A 2 1.16 3.05 11.77
N ILE A 3 -0.06 2.66 12.12
CA ILE A 3 -0.37 1.95 13.36
C ILE A 3 -0.75 0.53 12.98
N GLU A 4 0.08 -0.42 13.37
CA GLU A 4 -0.20 -1.85 13.30
C GLU A 4 -0.89 -2.26 14.59
N ARG A 5 -2.01 -3.00 14.53
CA ARG A 5 -2.79 -3.33 15.72
C ARG A 5 -3.47 -4.69 15.64
N THR A 6 -3.52 -5.34 16.79
CA THR A 6 -4.41 -6.47 17.10
C THR A 6 -5.32 -6.05 18.26
N PRO A 7 -6.32 -6.86 18.68
CA PRO A 7 -7.16 -6.50 19.83
C PRO A 7 -6.40 -6.20 21.12
N LYS A 8 -5.20 -6.77 21.30
CA LYS A 8 -4.42 -6.68 22.55
C LYS A 8 -3.05 -5.99 22.41
N ARG A 9 -2.60 -5.69 21.19
CA ARG A 9 -1.25 -5.16 20.90
C ARG A 9 -1.30 -4.07 19.86
N SER A 10 -0.39 -3.11 19.92
CA SER A 10 -0.18 -2.11 18.89
C SER A 10 1.31 -1.78 18.73
N ALA A 11 1.66 -1.31 17.54
CA ALA A 11 2.98 -0.77 17.24
C ALA A 11 2.85 0.41 16.28
N VAL A 12 3.77 1.38 16.38
CA VAL A 12 3.82 2.54 15.48
C VAL A 12 5.08 2.46 14.64
N ARG A 13 4.90 2.50 13.32
CA ARG A 13 6.01 2.55 12.36
C ARG A 13 6.05 3.94 11.72
N ARG A 14 7.25 4.52 11.66
CA ARG A 14 7.51 5.81 10.99
C ARG A 14 8.14 5.57 9.63
N ALA A 15 8.14 6.61 8.80
CA ALA A 15 8.77 6.55 7.49
C ALA A 15 10.27 6.29 7.63
N GLU A 16 10.80 5.48 6.73
CA GLU A 16 12.23 5.21 6.57
C GLU A 16 12.63 5.82 5.22
N GLY A 17 13.68 6.65 5.18
CA GLY A 17 14.08 7.34 3.95
C GLY A 17 13.01 8.27 3.37
N GLY A 18 12.12 8.82 4.21
CA GLY A 18 11.03 9.70 3.77
C GLY A 18 9.80 8.98 3.20
N VAL A 19 9.84 7.64 3.08
CA VAL A 19 8.75 6.84 2.53
C VAL A 19 8.18 5.90 3.59
N LEU A 20 6.86 5.69 3.55
CA LEU A 20 6.17 4.69 4.35
C LEU A 20 5.21 3.89 3.49
N SER A 21 5.48 2.60 3.30
CA SER A 21 4.61 1.65 2.61
C SER A 21 3.97 0.66 3.58
N VAL A 22 2.75 0.23 3.24
CA VAL A 22 1.94 -0.73 3.99
C VAL A 22 1.15 -1.56 3.00
N THR A 23 1.07 -2.87 3.23
CA THR A 23 0.19 -3.79 2.51
C THR A 23 -0.77 -4.43 3.51
N ASN A 24 -0.68 -5.74 3.77
CA ASN A 24 -1.57 -6.44 4.69
C ASN A 24 -0.83 -7.22 5.79
N ASP A 25 0.50 -7.28 5.75
CA ASP A 25 1.31 -7.92 6.78
C ASP A 25 1.67 -6.96 7.91
N TYR A 26 1.80 -7.52 9.10
CA TYR A 26 2.47 -6.86 10.21
C TYR A 26 3.98 -6.90 10.02
N ARG A 27 4.65 -5.76 10.17
CA ARG A 27 6.11 -5.66 10.12
C ARG A 27 6.71 -5.35 11.49
N ALA A 28 5.95 -4.72 12.39
CA ALA A 28 6.31 -4.45 13.77
C ALA A 28 5.63 -5.40 14.77
N LEU A 29 4.63 -6.18 14.34
CA LEU A 29 3.94 -7.20 15.15
C LEU A 29 4.03 -8.59 14.47
N PRO A 30 5.21 -9.24 14.44
CA PRO A 30 5.48 -10.42 13.59
C PRO A 30 4.48 -11.58 13.80
N ASP A 31 4.01 -11.85 15.02
CA ASP A 31 3.17 -13.02 15.31
C ASP A 31 1.68 -12.90 14.90
N GLY A 32 1.30 -11.90 14.08
CA GLY A 32 -0.10 -11.55 13.85
C GLY A 32 -0.74 -12.10 12.57
N ALA A 33 0.05 -12.43 11.54
CA ALA A 33 -0.47 -12.68 10.19
C ALA A 33 0.07 -13.96 9.51
N GLU A 34 1.10 -14.59 10.05
CA GLU A 34 1.93 -15.58 9.32
C GLU A 34 1.21 -16.88 8.93
N ASN A 35 -0.03 -17.12 9.38
CA ASN A 35 -0.73 -18.38 9.16
C ASN A 35 -2.12 -18.25 8.51
N SER A 36 -2.44 -17.10 7.89
CA SER A 36 -3.70 -16.97 7.15
C SER A 36 -3.55 -17.51 5.72
N PRO A 37 -4.32 -18.53 5.30
CA PRO A 37 -4.28 -19.05 3.93
C PRO A 37 -4.93 -18.10 2.90
N SER A 38 -5.33 -16.89 3.28
CA SER A 38 -5.99 -15.95 2.37
C SER A 38 -5.03 -15.44 1.27
N LEU A 39 -5.55 -15.26 0.05
CA LEU A 39 -4.81 -14.69 -1.09
C LEU A 39 -4.15 -13.33 -0.75
N ILE A 40 -4.80 -12.54 0.09
CA ILE A 40 -4.31 -11.25 0.56
C ILE A 40 -3.02 -11.42 1.36
N ALA A 41 -2.97 -12.38 2.28
CA ALA A 41 -1.78 -12.68 3.09
C ALA A 41 -0.65 -13.24 2.22
N GLN A 42 -0.97 -14.18 1.31
CA GLN A 42 0.02 -14.81 0.43
C GLN A 42 0.74 -13.82 -0.49
N THR A 43 0.03 -12.79 -0.97
CA THR A 43 0.60 -11.79 -1.90
C THR A 43 1.19 -10.57 -1.19
N SER A 44 1.01 -10.45 0.12
CA SER A 44 1.29 -9.19 0.83
C SER A 44 2.79 -8.86 0.92
N CYS A 45 3.66 -9.86 1.10
CA CYS A 45 5.11 -9.67 1.05
C CYS A 45 5.56 -9.19 -0.34
N ALA A 46 5.13 -9.87 -1.40
CA ALA A 46 5.51 -9.55 -2.77
C ALA A 46 5.04 -8.13 -3.17
N ARG A 47 3.80 -7.76 -2.83
CA ARG A 47 3.28 -6.40 -3.07
C ARG A 47 4.06 -5.33 -2.32
N PHE A 48 4.48 -5.64 -1.09
CA PHE A 48 5.28 -4.72 -0.28
C PHE A 48 6.66 -4.50 -0.88
N ASP A 49 7.32 -5.57 -1.30
CA ASP A 49 8.64 -5.48 -1.91
C ASP A 49 8.57 -4.74 -3.24
N ARG A 50 7.56 -5.05 -4.07
CA ARG A 50 7.33 -4.38 -5.36
C ARG A 50 7.11 -2.88 -5.21
N ILE A 51 6.24 -2.44 -4.30
CA ILE A 51 6.00 -1.00 -4.11
C ILE A 51 7.24 -0.29 -3.56
N ARG A 52 8.08 -0.96 -2.74
CA ARG A 52 9.35 -0.38 -2.28
C ARG A 52 10.37 -0.23 -3.40
N GLU A 53 10.39 -1.13 -4.38
CA GLU A 53 11.23 -0.98 -5.58
C GLU A 53 10.81 0.22 -6.41
N LEU A 54 9.50 0.37 -6.68
CA LEU A 54 8.95 1.50 -7.44
C LEU A 54 9.25 2.83 -6.76
N LEU A 55 9.12 2.89 -5.43
CA LEU A 55 9.35 4.09 -4.62
C LEU A 55 10.83 4.42 -4.37
N ARG A 56 11.79 3.71 -4.99
CA ARG A 56 13.19 4.15 -5.00
C ARG A 56 13.34 5.51 -5.69
N GLU A 57 12.45 5.80 -6.62
CA GLU A 57 12.25 7.12 -7.21
C GLU A 57 10.94 7.70 -6.67
N PRO A 58 10.99 8.69 -5.76
CA PRO A 58 9.78 9.23 -5.16
C PRO A 58 8.89 9.92 -6.21
N ALA A 59 7.61 9.53 -6.28
CA ALA A 59 6.64 10.21 -7.11
C ALA A 59 6.40 11.65 -6.62
N THR A 60 6.44 12.62 -7.54
CA THR A 60 6.20 14.04 -7.23
C THR A 60 4.84 14.55 -7.72
N ASP A 61 4.09 13.72 -8.45
CA ASP A 61 2.82 14.05 -9.08
C ASP A 61 1.80 12.91 -8.95
N TYR A 62 0.55 13.23 -9.26
CA TYR A 62 -0.58 12.30 -9.11
C TYR A 62 -0.51 11.11 -10.06
N ASP A 63 -0.07 11.33 -11.30
CA ASP A 63 -0.17 10.33 -12.36
C ASP A 63 0.90 9.27 -12.15
N THR A 64 2.11 9.66 -11.72
CA THR A 64 3.16 8.73 -11.27
C THR A 64 2.70 7.93 -10.05
N CYS A 65 2.06 8.56 -9.06
CA CYS A 65 1.51 7.84 -7.91
C CYS A 65 0.46 6.79 -8.33
N LEU A 66 -0.48 7.16 -9.20
CA LEU A 66 -1.50 6.23 -9.71
C LEU A 66 -0.87 5.09 -10.52
N HIS A 67 0.13 5.40 -11.34
CA HIS A 67 0.85 4.39 -12.12
C HIS A 67 1.51 3.33 -11.23
N TYR A 68 2.11 3.73 -10.09
CA TYR A 68 2.65 2.75 -9.13
C TYR A 68 1.57 1.86 -8.49
N LEU A 69 0.36 2.39 -8.30
CA LEU A 69 -0.76 1.60 -7.78
C LEU A 69 -1.33 0.64 -8.83
N GLU A 70 -1.15 0.93 -10.13
CA GLU A 70 -1.58 0.11 -11.27
C GLU A 70 -0.60 -1.01 -11.62
N ASP A 71 0.64 -0.96 -11.11
CA ASP A 71 1.63 -2.00 -11.33
C ASP A 71 1.04 -3.39 -11.02
N PRO A 72 1.13 -4.38 -11.93
CA PRO A 72 0.54 -5.71 -11.71
C PRO A 72 1.09 -6.46 -10.50
N GLY A 73 2.27 -6.09 -10.01
CA GLY A 73 2.84 -6.63 -8.78
C GLY A 73 2.36 -5.91 -7.51
N VAL A 74 1.54 -4.86 -7.63
CA VAL A 74 0.93 -4.10 -6.53
C VAL A 74 -0.60 -4.22 -6.56
N ARG A 75 -1.22 -4.02 -7.73
CA ARG A 75 -2.66 -4.13 -7.97
C ARG A 75 -3.11 -5.59 -7.84
N MET A 76 -4.30 -5.78 -7.30
CA MET A 76 -4.96 -7.09 -7.26
C MET A 76 -6.22 -7.05 -8.12
N ASP A 77 -6.69 -8.22 -8.57
CA ASP A 77 -7.96 -8.32 -9.32
C ASP A 77 -9.16 -7.81 -8.52
N MET A 78 -9.09 -7.91 -7.18
CA MET A 78 -10.08 -7.39 -6.25
C MET A 78 -9.94 -5.89 -5.94
N THR A 79 -9.01 -5.17 -6.57
CA THR A 79 -8.84 -3.73 -6.37
C THR A 79 -10.05 -2.99 -6.96
N MET A 80 -10.88 -2.43 -6.09
CA MET A 80 -12.09 -1.68 -6.48
C MET A 80 -11.81 -0.19 -6.74
N GLN A 81 -10.75 0.35 -6.14
CA GLN A 81 -10.47 1.77 -6.13
C GLN A 81 -8.98 2.04 -5.87
N GLN A 82 -8.46 3.09 -6.48
CA GLN A 82 -7.16 3.69 -6.19
C GLN A 82 -7.33 5.17 -5.88
N MET A 83 -6.53 5.70 -4.96
CA MET A 83 -6.63 7.10 -4.54
C MET A 83 -5.24 7.69 -4.30
N VAL A 84 -5.07 8.96 -4.65
CA VAL A 84 -3.86 9.75 -4.34
C VAL A 84 -4.29 11.06 -3.72
N PHE A 85 -3.61 11.47 -2.66
CA PHE A 85 -3.89 12.70 -1.92
C PHE A 85 -2.67 13.61 -1.93
N TYR A 86 -2.89 14.91 -2.09
CA TYR A 86 -1.86 15.92 -1.84
C TYR A 86 -2.18 16.66 -0.54
N ALA A 87 -1.58 16.16 0.55
CA ALA A 87 -1.94 16.57 1.91
C ALA A 87 -1.81 18.08 2.17
N ARG A 88 -0.92 18.79 1.45
CA ARG A 88 -0.74 20.24 1.61
C ARG A 88 -1.95 21.03 1.11
N SER A 89 -2.56 20.64 -0.01
CA SER A 89 -3.71 21.36 -0.60
C SER A 89 -5.05 20.74 -0.21
N GLY A 90 -5.07 19.47 0.20
CA GLY A 90 -6.30 18.70 0.42
C GLY A 90 -6.90 18.13 -0.86
N GLU A 91 -6.27 18.37 -2.01
CA GLU A 91 -6.66 17.76 -3.29
C GLU A 91 -6.46 16.25 -3.27
N TYR A 92 -7.31 15.55 -4.03
CA TYR A 92 -7.20 14.13 -4.21
C TYR A 92 -7.68 13.72 -5.61
N ARG A 93 -7.15 12.59 -6.10
CA ARG A 93 -7.64 11.91 -7.30
C ARG A 93 -8.08 10.51 -6.94
N VAL A 94 -9.10 10.03 -7.63
CA VAL A 94 -9.69 8.70 -7.44
C VAL A 94 -9.86 8.04 -8.79
N ARG A 95 -9.49 6.77 -8.88
CA ARG A 95 -9.90 5.85 -9.94
C ARG A 95 -10.73 4.74 -9.32
N THR A 96 -11.86 4.43 -9.91
CA THR A 96 -12.77 3.36 -9.52
C THR A 96 -12.63 2.19 -10.48
N GLN A 97 -13.28 1.07 -10.20
CA GLN A 97 -13.18 -0.13 -11.01
C GLN A 97 -13.47 0.10 -12.51
N SER A 98 -14.43 0.99 -12.85
CA SER A 98 -14.69 1.35 -14.25
C SER A 98 -13.49 1.98 -14.94
N ASP A 99 -12.72 2.80 -14.21
CA ASP A 99 -11.53 3.49 -14.71
C ASP A 99 -10.30 2.58 -14.76
N LEU A 100 -10.40 1.36 -14.24
CA LEU A 100 -9.31 0.40 -14.08
C LEU A 100 -9.42 -0.79 -15.07
N THR A 101 -10.51 -0.87 -15.83
CA THR A 101 -10.82 -1.95 -16.78
C THR A 101 -10.84 -1.51 -18.25
N ASP A 102 -10.56 -0.23 -18.51
CA ASP A 102 -10.37 0.34 -19.85
C ASP A 102 -8.89 0.27 -20.29
#